data_AF-A0AAD4RU25-F1
#
_entry.id   AF-A0AAD4RU25-F1
#
_cell.length_a   1.000
_cell.length_b   1.000
_cell.length_c   1.000
_cell.angle_alpha   90.00
_cell.angle_beta   90.00
_cell.angle_gamma   90.00
#
_symmetry.space_group_name_H-M   'P 1'
#
loop_
_entity.id
_entity.type
_entity.pdbx_description
1 polymer ?
#
loop_
_entity_poly.entity_id
_entity_poly.type
_entity_poly.pdbx_seq_one_letter_code
_entity_poly.pdbx_strand_id
1 'polypeptide(L)'
;GLLKFYGLPVLHEHQIDIPAEEVFPPPLPEGVEFELHTFPVDAYAVPDGDGLTVNVDVADPREATISVPEDVRVAVSERSKARASKDKRKEKALHKTIVDAGYRVVRGPNKKEILARMYQIRLRGIDAPENKQPFGKEAKEELTKLVKGNCVSVHVYGKDKYGRLVGDVYCNGTFAQEVMLKKGLAWHYAALDKRLQLKNWQKEAKAAKLGLWASPNPEKPWEWRKNNPRRKLA
;
A
#
# COMPACT_ATOMS: atom_id res chain seq x y z
N GLY A 1 48.64 16.23 11.28
CA GLY A 1 47.78 16.02 10.11
C GLY A 1 48.41 16.67 8.89
N LEU A 2 48.16 16.11 7.69
CA LEU A 2 48.73 16.51 6.39
C LEU A 2 48.71 18.03 6.13
N LEU A 3 47.68 18.73 6.63
CA LEU A 3 47.51 20.18 6.49
C LEU A 3 48.56 21.03 7.23
N LYS A 4 49.04 20.57 8.39
CA LYS A 4 50.05 21.29 9.21
C LYS A 4 51.45 21.26 8.57
N PHE A 5 51.70 20.30 7.68
CA PHE A 5 52.97 20.15 6.95
C PHE A 5 53.14 21.20 5.84
N TYR A 6 52.04 21.73 5.29
CA TYR A 6 52.06 22.70 4.17
C TYR A 6 51.82 24.16 4.60
N GLY A 7 51.86 24.47 5.91
CA GLY A 7 51.66 25.85 6.39
C GLY A 7 50.28 26.44 6.10
N LEU A 8 49.29 25.59 5.79
CA LEU A 8 47.92 26.02 5.54
C LEU A 8 47.19 26.27 6.86
N PRO A 9 46.34 27.31 6.96
CA PRO A 9 45.60 27.61 8.18
C PRO A 9 44.69 26.42 8.52
N VAL A 10 44.73 26.01 9.79
CA VAL A 10 43.80 25.03 10.33
C VAL A 10 42.45 25.74 10.40
N LEU A 11 41.48 25.32 9.59
CA LEU A 11 40.10 25.75 9.74
C LEU A 11 39.66 25.33 11.14
N HIS A 12 39.52 26.30 12.04
CA HIS A 12 38.80 26.08 13.28
C HIS A 12 37.38 25.68 12.89
N GLU A 13 37.00 24.45 13.20
CA GLU A 13 35.60 24.03 13.23
C GLU A 13 34.89 24.97 14.22
N HIS A 14 34.29 26.02 13.69
CA HIS A 14 33.19 26.68 14.38
C HIS A 14 32.07 25.65 14.43
N GLN A 15 32.05 24.90 15.52
CA GLN A 15 30.92 24.11 15.94
C GLN A 15 29.78 25.08 16.20
N ILE A 16 28.99 25.33 15.15
CA ILE A 16 27.69 25.96 15.28
C ILE A 16 26.84 24.90 15.96
N ASP A 17 26.65 25.04 17.27
CA ASP A 17 25.62 24.32 18.01
C ASP A 17 24.26 24.78 17.46
N ILE A 18 23.80 24.14 16.39
CA ILE A 18 22.42 24.25 15.93
C ILE A 18 21.59 23.58 17.03
N PRO A 19 20.71 24.30 17.75
CA PRO A 19 19.78 23.66 18.67
C PRO A 19 19.03 22.60 17.86
N ALA A 20 18.88 21.40 18.40
CA ALA A 20 18.00 20.41 17.80
C ALA A 20 16.61 21.04 17.69
N GLU A 21 16.30 21.65 16.54
CA GLU A 21 14.93 21.94 16.17
C GLU A 21 14.22 20.60 16.33
N GLU A 22 13.22 20.56 17.19
CA GLU A 22 12.24 19.50 17.17
C GLU A 22 11.73 19.46 15.74
N VAL A 23 12.28 18.53 14.94
CA VAL A 23 11.84 18.30 13.57
C VAL A 23 10.47 17.67 13.72
N PHE A 24 9.47 18.50 13.94
CA PHE A 24 8.10 18.09 13.89
C PHE A 24 7.91 17.50 12.50
N PRO A 25 7.48 16.23 12.38
CA PRO A 25 7.17 15.68 11.08
C PRO A 25 6.19 16.65 10.40
N PRO A 26 6.35 16.90 9.09
CA PRO A 26 5.47 17.80 8.38
C PRO A 26 4.01 17.41 8.66
N PRO A 27 3.13 18.38 8.89
CA PRO A 27 1.74 18.09 9.20
C PRO A 27 1.16 17.23 8.07
N LEU A 28 0.41 16.20 8.45
CA LEU A 28 -0.24 15.33 7.48
C LEU A 28 -1.16 16.17 6.56
N PRO A 29 -1.32 15.79 5.28
CA PRO A 29 -2.25 16.46 4.39
C PRO A 29 -3.66 16.53 5.00
N GLU A 30 -4.39 17.58 4.65
CA GLU A 30 -5.76 17.79 5.16
C GLU A 30 -6.64 16.54 4.93
N GLY A 31 -7.33 16.10 5.98
CA GLY A 31 -8.24 14.95 5.96
C GLY A 31 -7.57 13.59 6.15
N VAL A 32 -6.25 13.51 6.26
CA VAL A 32 -5.57 12.25 6.62
C VAL A 32 -5.79 11.97 8.11
N GLU A 33 -6.38 10.82 8.41
CA GLU A 33 -6.59 10.35 9.78
C GLU A 33 -5.29 9.80 10.39
N PHE A 34 -4.54 9.02 9.61
CA PHE A 34 -3.25 8.44 10.00
C PHE A 34 -2.46 7.96 8.77
N GLU A 35 -1.18 7.66 8.99
CA GLU A 35 -0.28 7.10 7.98
C GLU A 35 0.13 5.67 8.35
N LEU A 36 0.15 4.78 7.35
CA LEU A 36 0.68 3.43 7.48
C LEU A 36 2.02 3.29 6.77
N HIS A 37 3.01 2.72 7.47
CA HIS A 37 4.28 2.30 6.88
C HIS A 37 4.30 0.78 6.80
N THR A 38 4.52 0.26 5.61
CA THR A 38 4.27 -1.16 5.33
C THR A 38 5.55 -1.96 5.16
N PHE A 39 5.47 -3.27 5.39
CA PHE A 39 6.46 -4.20 4.86
C PHE A 39 6.46 -4.19 3.33
N PRO A 40 7.54 -4.70 2.70
CA PRO A 40 7.57 -4.89 1.26
C PRO A 40 6.33 -5.60 0.73
N VAL A 41 5.68 -5.00 -0.26
CA VAL A 41 4.43 -5.51 -0.82
C VAL A 41 4.66 -6.82 -1.56
N ASP A 42 3.83 -7.82 -1.26
CA ASP A 42 3.86 -9.14 -1.91
C ASP A 42 3.37 -9.05 -3.37
N ALA A 43 3.92 -9.90 -4.25
CA ALA A 43 3.55 -9.94 -5.67
C ALA A 43 2.07 -10.23 -5.93
N TYR A 44 1.39 -10.92 -5.01
CA TYR A 44 -0.02 -11.28 -5.10
C TYR A 44 -0.94 -10.35 -4.29
N ALA A 45 -0.39 -9.28 -3.73
CA ALA A 45 -1.12 -8.37 -2.86
C ALA A 45 -2.08 -7.43 -3.60
N VAL A 46 -1.95 -7.34 -4.92
CA VAL A 46 -2.77 -6.48 -5.79
C VAL A 46 -3.91 -7.32 -6.39
N PRO A 47 -5.15 -7.19 -5.88
CA PRO A 47 -6.29 -7.93 -6.42
C PRO A 47 -6.68 -7.48 -7.83
N ASP A 48 -6.68 -6.17 -8.08
CA ASP A 48 -7.11 -5.44 -9.28
C ASP A 48 -6.28 -4.14 -9.43
N GLY A 49 -6.63 -3.24 -10.36
CA GLY A 49 -5.84 -2.04 -10.64
C GLY A 49 -6.01 -0.86 -9.65
N ASP A 50 -6.77 -1.01 -8.58
CA ASP A 50 -7.03 0.07 -7.60
C ASP A 50 -7.19 -0.40 -6.15
N GLY A 51 -6.96 -1.69 -5.89
CA GLY A 51 -6.89 -2.29 -4.57
C GLY A 51 -5.48 -2.77 -4.25
N LEU A 52 -5.16 -2.79 -2.96
CA LEU A 52 -3.86 -3.25 -2.47
C LEU A 52 -4.00 -3.86 -1.07
N THR A 53 -3.44 -5.05 -0.84
CA THR A 53 -3.30 -5.60 0.52
C THR A 53 -1.92 -5.29 1.06
N VAL A 54 -1.82 -4.67 2.23
CA VAL A 54 -0.53 -4.36 2.87
C VAL A 54 -0.43 -5.02 4.23
N ASN A 55 0.81 -5.25 4.65
CA ASN A 55 1.11 -5.80 5.97
C ASN A 55 1.90 -4.74 6.75
N VAL A 56 1.49 -4.45 7.98
CA VAL A 56 2.15 -3.49 8.88
C VAL A 56 2.60 -4.24 10.13
N ASP A 57 3.81 -3.95 10.62
CA ASP A 57 4.32 -4.58 11.84
C ASP A 57 3.41 -4.22 13.03
N VAL A 58 2.99 -5.22 13.81
CA VAL A 58 2.22 -4.97 15.04
C VAL A 58 3.07 -4.24 16.11
N ALA A 59 4.40 -4.26 15.96
CA ALA A 59 5.32 -3.52 16.81
C ALA A 59 5.60 -2.09 16.31
N ASP A 60 5.07 -1.67 15.15
CA ASP A 60 5.15 -0.27 14.74
C ASP A 60 4.47 0.60 15.82
N PRO A 61 5.11 1.67 16.35
CA PRO A 61 4.51 2.51 17.37
C PRO A 61 3.12 3.06 17.02
N ARG A 62 2.83 3.25 15.72
CA ARG A 62 1.53 3.71 15.20
C ARG A 62 0.44 2.63 15.31
N GLU A 63 0.83 1.37 15.36
CA GLU A 63 -0.05 0.20 15.52
C GLU A 63 -0.04 -0.36 16.94
N ALA A 64 1.02 -0.10 17.71
CA ALA A 64 1.26 -0.71 19.02
C ALA A 64 0.17 -0.42 20.06
N THR A 65 -0.60 0.66 19.88
CA THR A 65 -1.78 0.97 20.71
C THR A 65 -2.92 -0.03 20.50
N ILE A 66 -2.95 -0.73 19.36
CA ILE A 66 -3.99 -1.70 19.02
C ILE A 66 -3.54 -3.10 19.46
N SER A 67 -4.07 -3.54 20.61
CA SER A 67 -3.77 -4.86 21.16
C SER A 67 -4.06 -5.99 20.16
N VAL A 68 -3.14 -6.94 20.06
CA VAL A 68 -3.32 -8.17 19.26
C VAL A 68 -4.19 -9.14 20.07
N PRO A 69 -5.29 -9.67 19.49
CA PRO A 69 -6.14 -10.66 20.15
C PRO A 69 -5.37 -11.89 20.66
N GLU A 70 -5.75 -12.40 21.82
CA GLU A 70 -5.02 -13.49 22.49
C GLU A 70 -5.04 -14.80 21.67
N ASP A 71 -6.15 -15.09 21.01
CA ASP A 71 -6.30 -16.22 20.10
C ASP A 71 -5.29 -16.17 18.93
N VAL A 72 -5.03 -14.98 18.37
CA VAL A 72 -4.01 -14.76 17.35
C VAL A 72 -2.61 -15.01 17.90
N ARG A 73 -2.31 -14.51 19.11
CA ARG A 73 -1.00 -14.72 19.76
C ARG A 73 -0.73 -16.20 20.03
N VAL A 74 -1.73 -16.91 20.55
CA VAL A 74 -1.69 -18.36 20.76
C VAL A 74 -1.51 -19.09 19.44
N ALA A 75 -2.28 -18.74 18.40
CA ALA A 75 -2.17 -19.38 17.09
C ALA A 75 -0.79 -19.20 16.45
N VAL A 76 -0.15 -18.03 16.58
CA VAL A 76 1.21 -17.76 16.09
C VAL A 76 2.24 -18.63 16.83
N SER A 77 2.13 -18.73 18.15
CA SER A 77 3.00 -19.59 18.97
C SER A 77 2.86 -21.07 18.59
N GLU A 78 1.63 -21.58 18.51
CA GLU A 78 1.34 -22.95 18.12
C GLU A 78 1.76 -23.26 16.68
N ARG A 79 1.64 -22.29 15.77
CA ARG A 79 2.08 -22.44 14.38
C ARG A 79 3.59 -22.62 14.31
N SER A 80 4.34 -21.85 15.09
CA SER A 80 5.80 -21.98 15.19
C SER A 80 6.21 -23.37 15.70
N LYS A 81 5.51 -23.89 16.72
CA LYS A 81 5.73 -25.25 17.24
C LYS A 81 5.41 -26.32 16.18
N ALA A 82 4.28 -26.20 15.49
CA ALA A 82 3.88 -27.12 14.43
C ALA A 82 4.90 -27.16 13.27
N ARG A 83 5.46 -25.99 12.91
CA ARG A 83 6.53 -25.89 11.92
C ARG A 83 7.80 -26.60 12.37
N ALA A 84 8.19 -26.45 13.64
CA ALA A 84 9.36 -27.12 14.22
C ALA A 84 9.18 -28.65 14.25
N SER A 85 7.97 -29.14 14.54
CA SER A 85 7.62 -30.56 14.50
C SER A 85 7.30 -31.10 13.11
N LYS A 86 7.40 -30.27 12.05
CA LYS A 86 7.07 -30.60 10.65
C LYS A 86 5.61 -31.05 10.44
N ASP A 87 4.68 -30.67 11.33
CA ASP A 87 3.25 -30.90 11.17
C ASP A 87 2.64 -29.86 10.21
N LYS A 88 2.68 -30.18 8.92
CA LYS A 88 2.16 -29.31 7.85
C LYS A 88 0.65 -29.08 7.94
N ARG A 89 -0.12 -30.05 8.47
CA ARG A 89 -1.59 -29.94 8.56
C ARG A 89 -1.96 -28.91 9.62
N LYS A 90 -1.37 -29.03 10.81
CA LYS A 90 -1.58 -28.07 11.91
C LYS A 90 -1.02 -26.69 11.54
N GLU A 91 0.15 -26.62 10.92
CA GLU A 91 0.72 -25.34 10.46
C GLU A 91 -0.24 -24.61 9.50
N LYS A 92 -0.77 -25.30 8.49
CA LYS A 92 -1.67 -24.70 7.49
C LYS A 92 -3.01 -24.26 8.12
N ALA A 93 -3.56 -25.06 9.02
CA ALA A 93 -4.80 -24.72 9.73
C ALA A 93 -4.62 -23.45 10.58
N LEU A 94 -3.55 -23.38 11.38
CA LEU A 94 -3.23 -22.21 12.19
C LEU A 94 -2.92 -20.97 11.34
N HIS A 95 -2.21 -21.15 10.23
CA HIS A 95 -1.98 -20.05 9.28
C HIS A 95 -3.30 -19.48 8.75
N LYS A 96 -4.26 -20.34 8.40
CA LYS A 96 -5.60 -19.89 7.98
C LYS A 96 -6.31 -19.11 9.08
N THR A 97 -6.30 -19.60 10.33
CA THR A 97 -6.86 -18.88 11.48
C THR A 97 -6.27 -17.48 11.65
N ILE A 98 -4.95 -17.35 11.53
CA ILE A 98 -4.25 -16.06 11.63
C ILE A 98 -4.68 -15.11 10.49
N VAL A 99 -4.78 -15.62 9.26
CA VAL A 99 -5.20 -14.83 8.08
C VAL A 99 -6.67 -14.42 8.17
N ASP A 100 -7.55 -15.32 8.60
CA ASP A 100 -8.98 -15.03 8.78
C ASP A 100 -9.21 -13.96 9.87
N ALA A 101 -8.32 -13.89 10.86
CA ALA A 101 -8.31 -12.84 11.88
C ALA A 101 -7.71 -11.51 11.39
N GLY A 102 -7.27 -11.41 10.13
CA GLY A 102 -6.68 -10.19 9.57
C GLY A 102 -5.20 -9.99 9.89
N TYR A 103 -4.46 -11.06 10.18
CA TYR A 103 -3.03 -11.01 10.48
C TYR A 103 -2.24 -11.91 9.53
N ARG A 104 -0.93 -11.70 9.47
CA ARG A 104 -0.01 -12.52 8.70
C ARG A 104 1.32 -12.62 9.40
N VAL A 105 1.91 -13.81 9.38
CA VAL A 105 3.31 -13.98 9.79
C VAL A 105 4.19 -13.74 8.57
N VAL A 106 4.98 -12.67 8.61
CA VAL A 106 5.95 -12.30 7.58
C VAL A 106 7.37 -12.67 8.03
N ARG A 107 8.29 -12.86 7.07
CA ARG A 107 9.70 -13.08 7.38
C ARG A 107 10.42 -11.74 7.36
N GLY A 108 10.87 -11.29 8.52
CA GLY A 108 11.70 -10.11 8.66
C GLY A 108 13.19 -10.38 8.39
N PRO A 109 14.05 -9.39 8.69
CA PRO A 109 15.50 -9.55 8.68
C PRO A 109 15.94 -10.75 9.54
N ASN A 110 17.02 -11.41 9.14
CA ASN A 110 17.58 -12.60 9.82
C ASN A 110 16.62 -13.81 9.89
N LYS A 111 15.64 -13.90 8.98
CA LYS A 111 14.65 -14.98 8.91
C LYS A 111 13.76 -15.07 10.16
N LYS A 112 13.67 -14.00 10.97
CA LYS A 112 12.76 -13.94 12.11
C LYS A 112 11.32 -13.85 11.61
N GLU A 113 10.43 -14.66 12.20
CA GLU A 113 9.00 -14.52 11.97
C GLU A 113 8.48 -13.31 12.74
N ILE A 114 7.83 -12.39 12.03
CA ILE A 114 7.23 -11.17 12.59
C ILE A 114 5.72 -11.25 12.33
N LEU A 115 4.93 -10.91 13.33
CA LEU A 115 3.49 -10.80 13.17
C LEU A 115 3.17 -9.42 12.57
N ALA A 116 2.38 -9.42 11.50
CA ALA A 116 1.93 -8.22 10.84
C ALA A 116 0.40 -8.18 10.80
N ARG A 117 -0.17 -6.99 10.93
CA ARG A 117 -1.60 -6.75 10.69
C ARG A 117 -1.82 -6.53 9.20
N MET A 118 -2.86 -7.15 8.66
CA MET A 118 -3.24 -7.02 7.25
C MET A 118 -4.25 -5.89 7.07
N TYR A 119 -4.01 -5.03 6.09
CA TYR A 119 -4.94 -3.99 5.68
C TYR A 119 -5.26 -4.11 4.20
N GLN A 120 -6.55 -4.02 3.88
CA GLN A 120 -7.01 -3.85 2.50
C GLN A 120 -7.15 -2.36 2.23
N ILE A 121 -6.42 -1.87 1.25
CA ILE A 121 -6.37 -0.48 0.82
C ILE A 121 -7.13 -0.35 -0.50
N ARG A 122 -7.99 0.66 -0.58
CA ARG A 122 -8.61 1.16 -1.81
C ARG A 122 -7.92 2.47 -2.17
N LEU A 123 -7.36 2.54 -3.37
CA LEU A 123 -6.75 3.76 -3.87
C LEU A 123 -7.83 4.84 -4.01
N ARG A 124 -7.68 5.92 -3.25
CA ARG A 124 -8.65 7.01 -3.17
C ARG A 124 -8.76 7.74 -4.51
N GLY A 125 -9.99 8.01 -4.93
CA GLY A 125 -10.31 8.84 -6.08
C GLY A 125 -10.17 8.18 -7.45
N ILE A 126 -9.77 6.90 -7.52
CA ILE A 126 -9.69 6.18 -8.78
C ILE A 126 -10.55 4.90 -8.78
N ASP A 127 -10.92 4.46 -9.98
CA ASP A 127 -11.60 3.20 -10.23
C ASP A 127 -11.00 2.53 -11.47
N ALA A 128 -10.34 1.39 -11.28
CA ALA A 128 -9.69 0.63 -12.34
C ALA A 128 -10.66 -0.38 -12.97
N PRO A 129 -10.44 -0.78 -14.24
CA PRO A 129 -11.22 -1.84 -14.86
C PRO A 129 -11.14 -3.15 -14.04
N GLU A 130 -12.26 -3.85 -13.93
CA GLU A 130 -12.31 -5.15 -13.24
C GLU A 130 -11.43 -6.17 -13.98
N ASN A 131 -10.90 -7.19 -13.31
CA ASN A 131 -9.98 -8.18 -13.93
C ASN A 131 -10.49 -8.83 -15.23
N LYS A 132 -11.82 -8.97 -15.39
CA LYS A 132 -12.45 -9.54 -16.59
C LYS A 132 -12.89 -8.49 -17.62
N GLN A 133 -12.80 -7.21 -17.27
CA GLN A 133 -13.07 -6.09 -18.15
C GLN A 133 -11.83 -5.82 -19.01
N PRO A 134 -11.98 -5.31 -20.25
CA PRO A 134 -10.85 -4.82 -21.03
C PRO A 134 -9.95 -3.88 -20.21
N PHE A 135 -8.63 -4.04 -20.34
CA PHE A 135 -7.59 -3.33 -19.57
C PHE A 135 -7.50 -3.66 -18.07
N GLY A 136 -8.31 -4.58 -17.54
CA GLY A 136 -8.27 -4.95 -16.13
C GLY A 136 -6.98 -5.68 -15.73
N LYS A 137 -6.48 -6.56 -16.60
CA LYS A 137 -5.23 -7.29 -16.35
C LYS A 137 -4.03 -6.34 -16.37
N GLU A 138 -4.01 -5.43 -17.34
CA GLU A 138 -2.98 -4.41 -17.54
C GLU A 138 -2.93 -3.44 -16.36
N ALA A 139 -4.10 -3.02 -15.86
CA ALA A 139 -4.18 -2.16 -14.68
C ALA A 139 -3.63 -2.85 -13.44
N LYS A 140 -3.99 -4.13 -13.23
CA LYS A 140 -3.44 -4.94 -12.14
C LYS A 140 -1.92 -5.12 -12.27
N GLU A 141 -1.43 -5.46 -13.46
CA GLU A 141 -0.02 -5.68 -13.72
C GLU A 141 0.82 -4.42 -13.48
N GLU A 142 0.32 -3.26 -13.92
CA GLU A 142 1.00 -1.99 -13.69
C GLU A 142 1.06 -1.63 -12.21
N LEU A 143 -0.06 -1.73 -11.49
CA LEU A 143 -0.06 -1.46 -10.04
C LEU A 143 0.87 -2.43 -9.31
N THR A 144 0.84 -3.73 -9.67
CA THR A 144 1.75 -4.75 -9.13
C THR A 144 3.21 -4.38 -9.39
N LYS A 145 3.55 -3.97 -10.62
CA LYS A 145 4.90 -3.55 -11.00
C LYS A 145 5.38 -2.38 -10.17
N LEU A 146 4.50 -1.42 -9.87
CA LEU A 146 4.83 -0.24 -9.10
C LEU A 146 5.19 -0.60 -7.65
N VAL A 147 4.40 -1.45 -7.00
CA VAL A 147 4.48 -1.65 -5.54
C VAL A 147 5.29 -2.88 -5.12
N LYS A 148 5.34 -3.93 -5.96
CA LYS A 148 5.91 -5.23 -5.59
C LYS A 148 7.35 -5.10 -5.12
N GLY A 149 7.63 -5.68 -3.95
CA GLY A 149 8.97 -5.72 -3.36
C GLY A 149 9.42 -4.41 -2.69
N ASN A 150 8.60 -3.36 -2.76
CA ASN A 150 8.88 -2.07 -2.11
C ASN A 150 7.98 -1.90 -0.89
N CYS A 151 8.47 -1.18 0.12
CA CYS A 151 7.63 -0.63 1.16
C CYS A 151 6.78 0.51 0.57
N VAL A 152 5.52 0.60 1.00
CA VAL A 152 4.63 1.71 0.64
C VAL A 152 4.25 2.52 1.89
N SER A 153 4.08 3.82 1.71
CA SER A 153 3.38 4.70 2.65
C SER A 153 1.93 4.86 2.17
N VAL A 154 0.99 4.82 3.11
CA VAL A 154 -0.43 5.05 2.83
C VAL A 154 -0.95 6.15 3.74
N HIS A 155 -1.39 7.25 3.14
CA HIS A 155 -2.17 8.28 3.85
C HIS A 155 -3.64 7.85 3.85
N VAL A 156 -4.16 7.50 5.02
CA VAL A 156 -5.51 6.95 5.19
C VAL A 156 -6.49 8.06 5.53
N TYR A 157 -7.64 8.08 4.84
CA TYR A 157 -8.70 9.09 4.98
C TYR A 157 -9.99 8.51 5.60
N GLY A 158 -9.94 7.26 6.07
CA GLY A 158 -11.08 6.55 6.64
C GLY A 158 -11.29 5.18 6.00
N LYS A 159 -12.50 4.64 6.17
CA LYS A 159 -12.89 3.29 5.72
C LYS A 159 -14.12 3.33 4.82
N ASP A 160 -14.16 2.46 3.82
CA ASP A 160 -15.35 2.26 3.02
C ASP A 160 -16.33 1.27 3.68
N LYS A 161 -17.53 1.13 3.09
CA LYS A 161 -18.57 0.21 3.57
C LYS A 161 -18.19 -1.28 3.54
N TYR A 162 -17.09 -1.64 2.89
CA TYR A 162 -16.56 -3.00 2.82
C TYR A 162 -15.43 -3.22 3.85
N GLY A 163 -15.12 -2.21 4.67
CA GLY A 163 -14.06 -2.26 5.67
C GLY A 163 -12.66 -2.02 5.12
N ARG A 164 -12.52 -1.62 3.84
CA ARG A 164 -11.22 -1.28 3.25
C ARG A 164 -10.82 0.13 3.67
N LEU A 165 -9.55 0.33 3.96
CA LEU A 165 -9.01 1.67 4.17
C LEU A 165 -8.99 2.42 2.83
N VAL A 166 -9.45 3.66 2.81
CA VAL A 166 -9.40 4.51 1.61
C VAL A 166 -8.20 5.43 1.75
N GLY A 167 -7.24 5.32 0.83
CA GLY A 167 -5.96 6.00 1.00
C GLY A 167 -5.25 6.45 -0.27
N ASP A 168 -4.37 7.43 -0.11
CA ASP A 168 -3.38 7.83 -1.10
C ASP A 168 -2.10 7.01 -0.88
N VAL A 169 -1.64 6.31 -1.93
CA VAL A 169 -0.54 5.32 -1.82
C VAL A 169 0.72 5.87 -2.49
N TYR A 170 1.82 5.88 -1.74
CA TYR A 170 3.12 6.33 -2.19
C TYR A 170 4.12 5.17 -2.13
N CYS A 171 4.85 4.96 -3.22
CA CYS A 171 5.90 3.96 -3.32
C CYS A 171 7.18 4.65 -3.81
N ASN A 172 8.24 4.67 -2.98
CA ASN A 172 9.50 5.35 -3.29
C ASN A 172 9.29 6.80 -3.80
N GLY A 173 8.41 7.57 -3.13
CA GLY A 173 8.04 8.94 -3.51
C GLY A 173 7.09 9.06 -4.71
N THR A 174 6.77 7.96 -5.40
CA THR A 174 5.84 7.96 -6.53
C THR A 174 4.40 7.78 -6.04
N PHE A 175 3.50 8.69 -6.45
CA PHE A 175 2.07 8.59 -6.15
C PHE A 175 1.38 7.58 -7.09
N ALA A 176 0.87 6.48 -6.54
CA ALA A 176 0.36 5.37 -7.36
C ALA A 176 -0.82 5.78 -8.24
N GLN A 177 -1.78 6.54 -7.70
CA GLN A 177 -2.94 7.02 -8.46
C GLN A 177 -2.56 7.88 -9.67
N GLU A 178 -1.50 8.69 -9.56
CA GLU A 178 -0.99 9.49 -10.67
C GLU A 178 -0.53 8.60 -11.83
N VAL A 179 0.29 7.59 -11.52
CA VAL A 179 0.80 6.64 -12.52
C VAL A 179 -0.35 5.92 -13.22
N MET A 180 -1.31 5.41 -12.45
CA MET A 180 -2.46 4.68 -12.98
C MET A 180 -3.33 5.55 -13.91
N LEU A 181 -3.57 6.81 -13.55
CA LEU A 181 -4.36 7.73 -14.37
C LEU A 181 -3.60 8.19 -15.62
N LYS A 182 -2.33 8.56 -15.50
CA LYS A 182 -1.49 9.01 -16.63
C LYS A 182 -1.29 7.91 -17.67
N LYS A 183 -1.23 6.65 -17.24
CA LYS A 183 -1.16 5.48 -18.15
C LYS A 183 -2.51 5.08 -18.76
N GLY A 184 -3.60 5.73 -18.35
CA GLY A 184 -4.95 5.36 -18.81
C GLY A 184 -5.38 3.98 -18.33
N LEU A 185 -5.00 3.59 -17.12
CA LEU A 185 -5.33 2.29 -16.51
C LEU A 185 -6.34 2.39 -15.36
N ALA A 186 -6.83 3.60 -15.09
CA ALA A 186 -7.92 3.85 -14.17
C ALA A 186 -8.77 5.04 -14.62
N TRP A 187 -9.98 5.10 -14.10
CA TRP A 187 -10.89 6.24 -14.20
C TRP A 187 -10.76 7.12 -12.97
N HIS A 188 -10.82 8.44 -13.14
CA HIS A 188 -11.04 9.37 -12.02
C HIS A 188 -12.48 9.24 -11.55
N TYR A 189 -12.67 8.86 -10.30
CA TYR A 189 -14.00 8.68 -9.72
C TYR A 189 -14.56 9.99 -9.17
N ALA A 190 -14.97 10.86 -10.10
CA ALA A 190 -15.42 12.23 -9.83
C ALA A 190 -16.62 12.35 -8.87
N ALA A 191 -17.34 11.25 -8.62
CA ALA A 191 -18.42 11.22 -7.63
C ALA A 191 -17.90 11.39 -6.19
N LEU A 192 -16.75 10.79 -5.88
CA LEU A 192 -16.17 10.79 -4.52
C LEU A 192 -14.93 11.67 -4.40
N ASP A 193 -14.33 12.09 -5.52
CA ASP A 193 -13.09 12.86 -5.51
C ASP A 193 -13.17 14.06 -6.46
N LYS A 194 -12.85 15.26 -5.97
CA LYS A 194 -12.94 16.52 -6.72
C LYS A 194 -11.58 17.11 -7.06
N ARG A 195 -10.47 16.41 -6.83
CA ARG A 195 -9.12 16.91 -7.09
C ARG A 195 -8.92 17.19 -8.58
N LEU A 196 -8.49 18.42 -8.90
CA LEU A 196 -8.24 18.83 -10.28
C LEU A 196 -7.07 18.05 -10.90
N GLN A 197 -6.10 17.64 -10.10
CA GLN A 197 -4.93 16.88 -10.55
C GLN A 197 -5.34 15.56 -11.19
N LEU A 198 -6.18 14.76 -10.51
CA LEU A 198 -6.65 13.47 -11.02
C LEU A 198 -7.47 13.64 -12.31
N LYS A 199 -8.31 14.67 -12.37
CA LYS A 199 -9.08 15.03 -13.57
C LYS A 199 -8.15 15.36 -14.74
N ASN A 200 -7.09 16.14 -14.50
CA ASN A 200 -6.13 16.55 -15.52
C ASN A 200 -5.32 15.36 -16.04
N TRP A 201 -4.80 14.50 -15.17
CA TRP A 201 -4.07 13.29 -15.59
C TRP A 201 -4.93 12.36 -16.46
N GLN A 202 -6.21 12.17 -16.09
CA GLN A 202 -7.13 11.43 -16.94
C GLN A 202 -7.34 12.12 -18.30
N LYS A 203 -7.48 13.45 -18.31
CA LYS A 203 -7.67 14.24 -19.54
C LYS A 203 -6.46 14.11 -20.47
N GLU A 204 -5.25 14.16 -19.92
CA GLU A 204 -3.99 13.97 -20.65
C GLU A 204 -3.92 12.55 -21.26
N ALA A 205 -4.19 11.51 -20.46
CA ALA A 205 -4.20 10.13 -20.94
C ALA A 205 -5.25 9.90 -22.05
N LYS A 206 -6.42 10.54 -21.95
CA LYS A 206 -7.46 10.54 -22.99
C LYS A 206 -6.98 11.17 -24.28
N ALA A 207 -6.40 12.37 -24.21
CA ALA A 207 -5.90 13.09 -25.39
C ALA A 207 -4.80 12.30 -26.11
N ALA A 208 -3.95 11.61 -25.34
CA ALA A 208 -2.88 10.76 -25.85
C ALA A 208 -3.34 9.33 -26.22
N LYS A 209 -4.63 8.98 -26.07
CA LYS A 209 -5.19 7.65 -26.34
C LYS A 209 -4.43 6.50 -25.64
N LEU A 210 -4.02 6.72 -24.39
CA LEU A 210 -3.25 5.75 -23.61
C LEU A 210 -4.15 4.72 -22.91
N GLY A 211 -3.65 3.49 -22.79
CA GLY A 211 -4.33 2.42 -22.07
C GLY A 211 -5.76 2.23 -22.55
N LEU A 212 -6.72 2.26 -21.63
CA LEU A 212 -8.14 2.07 -21.93
C LEU A 212 -8.70 3.13 -22.90
N TRP A 213 -8.07 4.30 -23.00
CA TRP A 213 -8.47 5.38 -23.93
C TRP A 213 -8.07 5.13 -25.39
N ALA A 214 -7.31 4.07 -25.68
CA ALA A 214 -7.09 3.62 -27.05
C ALA A 214 -8.38 3.04 -27.68
N SER A 215 -9.30 2.55 -26.84
CA SER A 215 -10.62 2.11 -27.27
C SER A 215 -11.52 3.31 -27.63
N PRO A 216 -12.33 3.25 -28.69
CA PRO A 216 -13.27 4.32 -29.05
C PRO A 216 -14.40 4.50 -28.03
N ASN A 217 -14.78 3.44 -27.29
CA ASN A 217 -15.82 3.50 -26.27
C ASN A 217 -15.45 2.63 -25.06
N PRO A 218 -14.52 3.09 -24.20
CA PRO A 218 -14.15 2.34 -23.03
C PRO A 218 -15.28 2.38 -21.99
N GLU A 219 -15.70 1.20 -21.53
CA GLU A 219 -16.72 1.07 -20.49
C GLU A 219 -16.14 1.44 -19.12
N LYS A 220 -16.94 2.10 -18.28
CA LYS A 220 -16.53 2.43 -16.91
C LYS A 220 -16.67 1.22 -15.98
N PRO A 221 -15.80 1.05 -14.98
CA PRO A 221 -15.88 -0.10 -14.07
C PRO A 221 -17.21 -0.17 -13.31
N TRP A 222 -17.75 0.97 -12.89
CA TRP A 222 -19.05 1.02 -12.20
C TRP A 222 -20.25 0.74 -13.10
N GLU A 223 -20.12 0.91 -14.42
CA GLU A 223 -21.14 0.50 -15.41
C GLU A 223 -20.99 -1.01 -15.68
N TRP A 224 -19.76 -1.49 -15.90
CA TRP A 224 -19.45 -2.91 -16.06
C TRP A 224 -19.99 -3.77 -14.91
N ARG A 225 -19.85 -3.30 -13.66
CA ARG A 225 -20.37 -3.98 -12.47
C ARG A 225 -21.89 -4.11 -12.43
N LYS A 226 -22.64 -3.20 -13.06
CA LYS A 226 -24.10 -3.30 -13.15
C LYS A 226 -24.51 -4.41 -14.13
N ASN A 227 -23.77 -4.54 -15.22
CA ASN A 227 -24.01 -5.54 -16.26
C ASN A 227 -23.43 -6.93 -15.91
N ASN A 228 -22.42 -6.96 -15.03
CA ASN A 228 -21.71 -8.17 -14.60
C ASN A 228 -21.69 -8.27 -13.07
N PRO A 229 -22.84 -8.47 -12.41
CA PRO A 229 -22.88 -8.55 -10.95
C PRO A 229 -22.01 -9.72 -10.48
N ARG A 230 -21.17 -9.47 -9.47
CA ARG A 230 -20.42 -10.55 -8.81
C ARG A 230 -21.45 -11.54 -8.26
N ARG A 231 -21.40 -12.80 -8.72
CA ARG A 231 -22.17 -13.89 -8.09
C ARG A 231 -21.88 -13.84 -6.59
N LYS A 232 -22.90 -13.58 -5.77
CA LYS A 232 -22.79 -13.84 -4.34
C LYS A 232 -22.54 -15.35 -4.22
N LEU A 233 -21.39 -15.74 -3.70
CA LEU A 233 -21.22 -17.09 -3.21
C LEU A 233 -22.26 -17.22 -2.08
N ALA A 234 -23.25 -18.09 -2.30
CA ALA A 234 -24.25 -18.45 -1.32
C ALA A 234 -23.60 -19.22 -0.17
#